data_AF-A0A497SGQ4-F1
#
_entry.id   AF-A0A497SGQ4-F1
#
_cell.length_a   1.000
_cell.length_b   1.000
_cell.length_c   1.000
_cell.angle_alpha   90.00
_cell.angle_beta   90.00
_cell.angle_gamma   90.00
#
_symmetry.space_group_name_H-M   'P 1'
#
loop_
_entity.id
_entity.type
_entity.pdbx_description
1 polymer ?
#
loop_
_entity_poly.entity_id
_entity_poly.type
_entity_poly.pdbx_seq_one_letter_code
_entity_poly.pdbx_strand_id
1 'polypeptide(L)' 'IEEGKNADIILLDLKNPVLRPLHNKERIISDLVYSTPSLAVNTVIIDGKLIMQNKKILTIDEKEIYEKVEECTRELFG' A
#
# COMPACT_ATOMS: atom_id res chain seq x y z
N ILE A 1 13.22 9.16 9.07
CA ILE A 1 13.41 7.85 9.73
C ILE A 1 14.48 8.06 10.77
N GLU A 2 14.18 7.78 12.02
CA GLU A 2 15.05 8.04 13.17
C GLU A 2 15.09 6.79 14.06
N GLU A 3 16.23 6.51 14.67
CA GLU A 3 16.38 5.40 15.60
C GLU A 3 15.51 5.58 16.85
N GLY A 4 14.95 4.48 17.35
CA GLY A 4 14.07 4.49 18.53
C GLY A 4 12.60 4.85 18.27
N LYS A 5 12.22 5.18 17.02
CA LYS A 5 10.80 5.34 16.62
C LYS A 5 10.21 4.01 16.12
N ASN A 6 8.88 3.92 16.11
CA ASN A 6 8.17 2.81 15.50
C ASN A 6 8.55 2.65 14.03
N ALA A 7 8.80 1.42 13.61
CA ALA A 7 9.23 1.10 12.26
C ALA A 7 8.04 1.03 11.29
N ASP A 8 7.42 2.19 11.06
CA ASP A 8 6.33 2.36 10.10
C ASP A 8 6.91 2.86 8.76
N ILE A 9 6.97 1.97 7.77
CA ILE A 9 7.69 2.21 6.51
C ILE A 9 6.85 1.74 5.33
N ILE A 10 6.81 2.59 4.30
CA ILE A 10 6.19 2.28 3.00
C ILE A 10 7.28 2.31 1.93
N LEU A 11 7.38 1.23 1.15
CA LEU A 11 8.30 1.13 0.01
C LEU A 11 7.52 1.29 -1.29
N LEU A 12 7.95 2.26 -2.09
CA LEU A 12 7.36 2.57 -3.40
C LEU A 12 8.19 1.95 -4.53
N ASP A 13 7.51 1.40 -5.52
CA ASP A 13 8.16 0.94 -6.76
C ASP A 13 8.21 2.07 -7.79
N LEU A 14 9.34 2.77 -7.86
CA LEU A 14 9.57 3.86 -8.83
C LEU A 14 9.68 3.40 -10.29
N LYS A 15 9.71 2.09 -10.53
CA LYS A 15 9.64 1.51 -11.88
C LYS A 15 8.20 1.24 -12.32
N ASN A 16 7.23 1.37 -11.41
CA ASN A 16 5.83 1.13 -11.72
C ASN A 16 5.35 2.11 -12.82
N PRO A 17 4.75 1.60 -13.92
CA PRO A 17 4.27 2.44 -15.03
C PRO A 17 3.31 3.55 -14.61
N VAL A 18 2.55 3.37 -13.52
CA VAL A 18 1.60 4.37 -13.00
C VAL A 18 2.26 5.67 -12.55
N LEU A 19 3.59 5.64 -12.34
CA LEU A 19 4.38 6.80 -11.95
C LEU A 19 5.08 7.47 -13.15
N ARG A 20 4.68 7.16 -14.39
CA ARG A 20 5.30 7.73 -15.59
C ARG A 20 4.49 8.92 -16.13
N PRO A 21 5.15 10.04 -16.50
CA PRO A 21 6.58 10.30 -16.39
C PRO A 21 7.00 10.52 -14.93
N LEU A 22 8.10 9.88 -14.52
CA LEU A 22 8.69 10.15 -13.21
C LEU A 22 9.68 11.29 -13.40
N HIS A 23 9.48 12.38 -12.68
CA HIS A 23 10.42 13.48 -12.73
C HIS A 23 11.73 13.06 -12.02
N ASN A 24 12.83 13.77 -12.30
CA ASN A 24 14.14 13.47 -11.71
C ASN A 24 14.09 13.41 -10.17
N LYS A 25 15.10 12.80 -9.55
CA LYS A 25 15.19 12.56 -8.08
C LYS A 25 14.81 13.77 -7.21
N GLU A 26 15.08 14.99 -7.68
CA GLU A 26 14.77 16.24 -6.98
C GLU A 26 13.26 16.51 -6.82
N ARG A 27 12.41 15.91 -7.67
CA ARG A 27 10.95 16.13 -7.67
C ARG A 27 10.15 14.94 -7.14
N ILE A 28 10.83 13.88 -6.68
CA ILE A 28 10.18 12.66 -6.20
C ILE A 28 9.21 12.89 -5.04
N ILE A 29 9.48 13.90 -4.19
CA ILE A 29 8.58 14.28 -3.10
C ILE A 29 7.32 14.95 -3.65
N SER A 30 7.45 15.78 -4.69
CA SER A 30 6.29 16.37 -5.37
C SER A 30 5.45 15.29 -6.03
N ASP A 31 6.09 14.35 -6.72
CA ASP A 31 5.41 13.22 -7.35
C ASP A 31 4.73 12.33 -6.30
N LEU A 32 5.35 12.16 -5.12
CA LEU A 32 4.75 11.43 -3.98
C LEU A 32 3.48 12.11 -3.48
N VAL A 33 3.52 13.42 -3.26
CA VAL A 33 2.39 14.16 -2.69
C VAL A 33 1.24 14.33 -3.69
N TYR A 34 1.55 14.59 -4.96
CA TYR A 34 0.54 15.00 -5.95
C TYR A 34 0.18 13.93 -6.97
N SER A 35 1.01 12.90 -7.16
CA SER A 35 0.90 12.05 -8.35
C SER A 35 1.20 10.57 -8.10
N THR A 36 1.37 10.15 -6.84
CA THR A 36 1.67 8.77 -6.50
C THR A 36 0.44 8.05 -5.99
N PRO A 37 -0.17 7.15 -6.79
CA PRO A 37 -1.30 6.36 -6.34
C PRO A 37 -0.85 5.23 -5.40
N SER A 38 -1.78 4.71 -4.60
CA SER A 38 -1.57 3.53 -3.75
C SER A 38 -1.07 2.31 -4.54
N LEU A 39 -1.41 2.20 -5.83
CA LEU A 39 -0.95 1.14 -6.72
C LEU A 39 0.58 1.12 -6.93
N ALA A 40 1.28 2.23 -6.64
CA ALA A 40 2.73 2.31 -6.66
C ALA A 40 3.40 1.74 -5.40
N VAL A 41 2.64 1.52 -4.33
CA VAL A 41 3.14 0.90 -3.10
C VAL A 41 3.43 -0.58 -3.37
N ASN A 42 4.62 -1.03 -2.96
CA ASN A 42 5.06 -2.41 -3.14
C ASN A 42 5.06 -3.18 -1.81
N THR A 43 5.58 -2.58 -0.75
CA THR A 43 5.78 -3.23 0.55
C THR A 43 5.44 -2.26 1.67
N VAL A 44 4.80 -2.77 2.73
CA VAL A 44 4.37 -2.00 3.91
C VAL A 44 4.82 -2.73 5.17
N ILE A 45 5.48 -1.98 6.05
CA ILE A 45 5.93 -2.42 7.36
C ILE A 45 5.25 -1.52 8.40
N ILE A 46 4.63 -2.13 9.41
CA ILE A 46 4.00 -1.41 10.53
C ILE A 46 4.55 -2.03 11.81
N ASP A 47 5.06 -1.20 12.72
CA ASP A 47 5.67 -1.65 13.98
C ASP A 47 6.70 -2.79 13.77
N GLY A 48 7.51 -2.66 12.71
CA GLY A 48 8.54 -3.65 12.35
C GLY A 48 8.02 -4.96 11.75
N LYS A 49 6.70 -5.12 11.57
CA LYS A 49 6.08 -6.31 10.97
C LYS A 49 5.75 -6.07 9.50
N LEU A 50 6.10 -7.03 8.64
CA LEU A 50 5.69 -7.01 7.23
C LEU A 50 4.18 -7.26 7.12
N ILE A 51 3.44 -6.25 6.70
CA ILE A 51 1.99 -6.32 6.49
C ILE A 51 1.67 -6.68 5.04
N MET A 52 2.44 -6.12 4.11
CA MET A 52 2.35 -6.41 2.68
C MET A 52 3.76 -6.49 2.10
N GLN A 53 4.02 -7.46 1.23
CA GLN A 53 5.30 -7.62 0.54
C GLN A 53 5.06 -7.96 -0.93
N ASN A 54 5.77 -7.29 -1.84
CA ASN A 54 5.62 -7.51 -3.29
C ASN A 54 4.14 -7.46 -3.76
N LYS A 55 3.38 -6.49 -3.24
CA LYS A 55 1.93 -6.31 -3.47
C LYS A 55 1.04 -7.46 -2.98
N LYS A 56 1.53 -8.37 -2.15
CA LYS A 56 0.73 -9.41 -1.50
C LYS A 56 0.55 -9.08 -0.03
N ILE A 57 -0.69 -8.99 0.42
CA ILE A 57 -0.99 -8.80 1.85
C ILE A 57 -0.68 -10.11 2.57
N LEU A 58 0.06 -10.03 3.68
CA LEU A 58 0.53 -11.19 4.43
C LEU A 58 -0.31 -11.48 5.68
N THR A 59 -1.21 -10.57 6.04
CA THR A 59 -1.88 -10.53 7.34
C THR A 59 -3.38 -10.76 7.29
N ILE A 60 -3.96 -10.85 6.09
CA ILE A 60 -5.38 -11.12 5.89
C ILE A 60 -5.56 -12.19 4.82
N ASP A 61 -6.62 -12.98 4.95
CA ASP A 61 -7.10 -13.84 3.87
C ASP A 61 -8.10 -13.03 3.03
N GLU A 62 -7.72 -12.69 1.80
CA GLU A 62 -8.58 -11.93 0.89
C GLU A 62 -9.91 -12.65 0.62
N LYS A 63 -9.91 -13.99 0.55
CA LYS A 63 -11.11 -14.77 0.27
C LYS A 63 -12.11 -14.66 1.41
N GLU A 64 -11.64 -14.79 2.65
CA GLU A 64 -12.47 -14.63 3.85
C GLU A 64 -13.08 -13.22 3.90
N ILE A 65 -12.31 -12.19 3.53
CA ILE A 65 -12.80 -10.81 3.47
C ILE A 65 -13.93 -10.68 2.43
N TYR A 66 -13.75 -11.21 1.22
CA TYR A 66 -14.80 -11.15 0.19
C TYR A 66 -16.09 -11.86 0.62
N GLU A 67 -15.97 -13.04 1.24
CA GLU A 67 -17.14 -13.78 1.74
C GLU A 67 -17.93 -12.97 2.79
N LYS A 68 -17.22 -12.31 3.72
CA LYS A 68 -17.84 -11.41 4.71
C LYS A 68 -18.49 -10.19 4.08
N VAL A 69 -17.88 -9.59 3.05
CA VAL A 69 -18.45 -8.44 2.33
C VAL A 69 -19.76 -8.83 1.65
N GLU A 70 -19.82 -10.01 1.02
CA GLU A 70 -21.04 -10.53 0.40
C GLU A 70 -22.14 -10.82 1.43
N GLU A 71 -21.77 -11.35 2.61
CA GLU A 71 -22.71 -11.56 3.72
C GLU A 71 -23.32 -10.24 4.22
N CYS A 72 -22.47 -9.26 4.56
CA CYS A 72 -22.94 -7.93 4.97
C CYS A 72 -23.82 -7.26 3.91
N THR A 73 -23.50 -7.43 2.62
CA THR A 73 -24.30 -6.87 1.52
C THR A 73 -25.68 -7.50 1.46
N ARG A 74 -25.79 -8.83 1.65
CA ARG A 74 -27.08 -9.51 1.73
C ARG A 74 -27.90 -9.06 2.93
N GLU A 75 -27.29 -8.78 4.07
CA GLU A 75 -28.02 -8.28 5.25
C GLU A 75 -28.55 -6.85 5.07
N LEU A 76 -27.81 -6.00 4.35
CA LEU A 76 -28.19 -4.59 4.14
C LEU A 76 -29.25 -4.39 3.05
N PHE A 77 -29.24 -5.23 2.01
CA PHE A 77 -30.10 -5.07 0.83
C PHE A 77 -31.07 -6.24 0.58
N GLY A 78 -31.04 -7.28 1.43
CA GLY A 78 -31.92 -8.45 1.37
C GLY A 78 -33.18 -8.33 2.21
#